data_AF-A0A8S9Z7W0-F1
#
_entry.id   AF-A0A8S9Z7W0-F1
#
_cell.length_a   1.000
_cell.length_b   1.000
_cell.length_c   1.000
_cell.angle_alpha   90.00
_cell.angle_beta   90.00
_cell.angle_gamma   90.00
#
_symmetry.space_group_name_H-M   'P 1'
#
loop_
_entity.id
_entity.type
_entity.pdbx_description
1 polymer ?
#
loop_
_entity_poly.entity_id
_entity_poly.type
_entity_poly.pdbx_seq_one_letter_code
_entity_poly.pdbx_strand_id
1 'polypeptide(L)'
;MLQAAHDPSYSPGKMREPQTHMMGRIKRLILICLLLVWGSAFMYYWIRRFNTSITYQFLLRDPTINPNTILDQFMDYAFHSKGKFRLAFQPTQTSNDLVWIPVLIRSAYKRLNWTYTDISKLVQLVRDDLHRHERFPVHAATINETLAACQNSLISLNQTYVSQPSENQLESCFSYVEQRLSHSGLPANVTSDNSSRASAEDYLVPLIYFHPVQSNESSEADLKNCSVVGLSRRQSLLRTLKHWIKFAEDNMIIWWITYGSLLGSVRNGTMIPYDTDMDIAISGPHEAKLRRLATDRQNITPGQFNLITRPGDHCVYSTGSRVDCTGKQVTSLTDSCAFCGPLARIFYEFGQYIDIYQVHLELRLNSANKPLSFGFYDEGTHEYTLTENLHNASSLFPLSSCRMMGLDVPCPNEPDKILEEVYGTDFIIPKYKCNLTNGEWT
;
A
#
# COMPACT_ATOMS: atom_id res chain seq x y z
N MET A 1 -78.36 -48.57 -4.63
CA MET A 1 -78.45 -50.04 -4.66
C MET A 1 -77.78 -50.57 -3.41
N LEU A 2 -78.58 -51.25 -2.58
CA LEU A 2 -78.24 -51.81 -1.27
C LEU A 2 -77.26 -52.99 -1.37
N GLN A 3 -76.39 -53.14 -0.36
CA GLN A 3 -76.29 -54.31 0.55
C GLN A 3 -75.06 -54.11 1.47
N ALA A 4 -75.22 -54.02 2.80
CA ALA A 4 -75.34 -55.14 3.77
C ALA A 4 -73.96 -55.82 4.01
N ALA A 5 -73.49 -56.20 5.19
CA ALA A 5 -74.09 -56.39 6.51
C ALA A 5 -72.98 -56.58 7.59
N HIS A 6 -73.40 -56.49 8.86
CA HIS A 6 -73.00 -57.29 10.03
C HIS A 6 -71.54 -57.36 10.58
N ASP A 7 -71.39 -56.78 11.79
CA ASP A 7 -70.61 -57.25 12.96
C ASP A 7 -71.07 -58.67 13.42
N PRO A 8 -70.39 -59.47 14.30
CA PRO A 8 -69.41 -59.09 15.34
C PRO A 8 -68.27 -60.12 15.64
N SER A 9 -67.37 -59.78 16.60
CA SER A 9 -67.00 -60.60 17.78
C SER A 9 -65.49 -60.65 18.17
N TYR A 10 -65.29 -60.77 19.48
CA TYR A 10 -64.13 -61.26 20.24
C TYR A 10 -63.03 -60.30 20.75
N SER A 11 -63.10 -60.05 22.06
CA SER A 11 -62.01 -59.78 23.03
C SER A 11 -61.82 -61.07 23.87
N PRO A 12 -60.79 -61.32 24.73
CA PRO A 12 -59.67 -60.47 25.18
C PRO A 12 -58.29 -61.18 25.27
N GLY A 13 -57.21 -60.40 25.45
CA GLY A 13 -55.89 -60.95 25.80
C GLY A 13 -54.96 -59.89 26.38
N LYS A 14 -54.83 -59.85 27.71
CA LYS A 14 -53.86 -59.02 28.45
C LYS A 14 -52.42 -59.42 28.11
N MET A 15 -51.59 -58.46 27.70
CA MET A 15 -50.14 -58.50 27.92
C MET A 15 -49.66 -57.16 28.49
N ARG A 16 -48.88 -57.25 29.57
CA ARG A 16 -48.27 -56.13 30.29
C ARG A 16 -47.24 -55.44 29.40
N GLU A 17 -47.30 -54.11 29.35
CA GLU A 17 -46.24 -53.25 28.81
C GLU A 17 -44.92 -53.40 29.61
N PRO A 18 -43.77 -53.58 28.94
CA PRO A 18 -42.48 -53.32 29.53
C PRO A 18 -42.04 -51.86 29.28
N GLN A 19 -41.96 -51.14 30.39
CA GLN A 19 -41.00 -50.07 30.71
C GLN A 19 -40.57 -49.09 29.59
N THR A 20 -41.21 -47.93 29.59
CA THR A 20 -40.87 -46.70 28.84
C THR A 20 -39.60 -45.97 29.33
N HIS A 21 -38.72 -46.60 30.12
CA HIS A 21 -37.62 -45.91 30.78
C HIS A 21 -36.31 -45.83 29.96
N MET A 22 -36.15 -46.67 28.94
CA MET A 22 -34.96 -46.70 28.09
C MET A 22 -35.04 -45.70 26.92
N MET A 23 -36.25 -45.51 26.37
CA MET A 23 -36.50 -44.61 25.25
C MET A 23 -36.31 -43.13 25.64
N GLY A 24 -36.60 -42.75 26.89
CA GLY A 24 -36.38 -41.40 27.41
C GLY A 24 -34.89 -41.04 27.58
N ARG A 25 -34.06 -42.02 27.95
CA ARG A 25 -32.59 -41.83 28.07
C ARG A 25 -31.93 -41.70 26.70
N ILE A 26 -32.35 -42.50 25.73
CA ILE A 26 -31.87 -42.40 24.34
C ILE A 26 -32.28 -41.08 23.70
N LYS A 27 -33.53 -40.62 23.90
CA LYS A 27 -33.98 -39.31 23.42
C LYS A 27 -33.21 -38.15 24.07
N ARG A 28 -32.88 -38.22 25.36
CA ARG A 28 -32.00 -37.21 26.02
C ARG A 28 -30.57 -37.24 25.48
N LEU A 29 -29.99 -38.41 25.25
CA LEU A 29 -28.66 -38.54 24.66
C LEU A 29 -28.60 -38.00 23.22
N ILE A 30 -29.60 -38.30 22.39
CA ILE A 30 -29.70 -37.77 21.03
C ILE A 30 -29.87 -36.24 21.06
N LEU A 31 -30.69 -35.70 21.97
CA LEU A 31 -30.86 -34.25 22.11
C LEU A 31 -29.58 -33.56 22.59
N ILE A 32 -28.84 -34.16 23.53
CA ILE A 32 -27.54 -33.66 23.99
C ILE A 32 -26.51 -33.70 22.86
N CYS A 33 -26.43 -34.79 22.09
CA CYS A 33 -25.53 -34.88 20.94
C CYS A 33 -25.90 -33.87 19.85
N LEU A 34 -27.19 -33.66 19.57
CA LEU A 34 -27.63 -32.64 18.61
C LEU A 34 -27.30 -31.23 19.11
N LEU A 35 -27.48 -30.94 20.40
CA LEU A 35 -27.10 -29.64 20.98
C LEU A 35 -25.57 -29.43 20.99
N LEU A 36 -24.76 -30.47 21.16
CA LEU A 36 -23.31 -30.39 21.07
C LEU A 36 -22.83 -30.21 19.62
N VAL A 37 -23.45 -30.88 18.65
CA VAL A 37 -23.14 -30.73 17.22
C VAL A 37 -23.61 -29.36 16.71
N TRP A 38 -24.80 -28.91 17.09
CA TRP A 38 -25.29 -27.57 16.73
C TRP A 38 -24.55 -26.47 17.49
N GLY A 39 -24.20 -26.69 18.75
CA GLY A 39 -23.37 -25.76 19.53
C GLY A 39 -21.97 -25.63 18.96
N SER A 40 -21.33 -26.73 18.55
CA SER A 40 -20.01 -26.68 17.90
C SER A 40 -20.07 -26.13 16.47
N ALA A 41 -21.12 -26.41 15.69
CA ALA A 41 -21.31 -25.81 14.37
C ALA A 41 -21.64 -24.31 14.46
N PHE A 42 -22.46 -23.90 15.44
CA PHE A 42 -22.75 -22.50 15.72
C PHE A 42 -21.52 -21.78 16.23
N MET A 43 -20.74 -22.39 17.13
CA MET A 43 -19.48 -21.84 17.63
C MET A 43 -18.41 -21.81 16.55
N TYR A 44 -18.34 -22.79 15.64
CA TYR A 44 -17.46 -22.78 14.47
C TYR A 44 -17.88 -21.72 13.46
N TYR A 45 -19.19 -21.55 13.22
CA TYR A 45 -19.74 -20.50 12.37
C TYR A 45 -19.51 -19.10 12.98
N TRP A 46 -19.66 -18.95 14.30
CA TRP A 46 -19.36 -17.71 15.03
C TRP A 46 -17.85 -17.42 15.01
N ILE A 47 -17.01 -18.41 15.32
CA ILE A 47 -15.56 -18.28 15.23
C ILE A 47 -15.17 -17.92 13.80
N ARG A 48 -15.75 -18.51 12.76
CA ARG A 48 -15.40 -18.21 11.36
C ARG A 48 -15.95 -16.86 10.87
N ARG A 49 -17.10 -16.41 11.38
CA ARG A 49 -17.70 -15.10 11.05
C ARG A 49 -17.06 -13.95 11.83
N PHE A 50 -16.43 -14.23 12.98
CA PHE A 50 -15.67 -13.26 13.77
C PHE A 50 -14.14 -13.35 13.58
N ASN A 51 -13.59 -14.46 13.08
CA ASN A 51 -12.16 -14.58 12.70
C ASN A 51 -11.80 -13.85 11.40
N THR A 52 -12.77 -13.39 10.61
CA THR A 52 -12.49 -12.69 9.35
C THR A 52 -12.61 -11.17 9.45
N SER A 53 -12.89 -10.59 10.63
CA SER A 53 -12.88 -9.13 10.79
C SER A 53 -12.86 -8.63 12.25
N ILE A 54 -12.30 -9.41 13.17
CA ILE A 54 -11.82 -8.86 14.46
C ILE A 54 -10.37 -9.27 14.62
N THR A 55 -9.51 -8.61 13.86
CA THR A 55 -8.15 -8.33 14.33
C THR A 55 -8.33 -7.69 15.70
N TYR A 56 -7.79 -8.30 16.75
CA TYR A 56 -7.74 -7.70 18.08
C TYR A 56 -7.07 -6.32 17.99
N GLN A 57 -7.87 -5.27 17.81
CA GLN A 57 -7.50 -3.87 18.02
C GLN A 57 -7.68 -3.45 19.48
N PHE A 58 -7.95 -4.39 20.39
CA PHE A 58 -7.71 -4.18 21.81
C PHE A 58 -6.26 -4.51 22.15
N LEU A 59 -5.39 -3.55 21.82
CA LEU A 59 -4.52 -2.92 22.79
C LEU A 59 -4.42 -3.67 24.14
N LEU A 60 -3.32 -4.40 24.35
CA LEU A 60 -2.61 -4.24 25.62
C LEU A 60 -1.99 -2.83 25.58
N ARG A 61 -2.83 -1.80 25.71
CA ARG A 61 -2.36 -0.46 26.03
C ARG A 61 -1.91 -0.58 27.47
N ASP A 62 -0.63 -0.52 27.71
CA ASP A 62 -0.16 -0.13 29.03
C ASP A 62 -0.64 1.33 29.22
N PRO A 63 -1.59 1.59 30.16
CA PRO A 63 -2.13 2.93 30.37
C PRO A 63 -1.07 3.90 30.92
N THR A 64 0.12 3.40 31.26
CA THR A 64 1.25 4.21 31.75
C THR A 64 2.15 4.74 30.64
N ILE A 65 2.02 4.24 29.40
CA ILE A 65 2.85 4.68 28.27
C ILE A 65 2.13 5.83 27.55
N ASN A 66 2.72 7.01 27.62
CA ASN A 66 2.24 8.21 26.95
C ASN A 66 2.53 8.10 25.42
N PRO A 67 1.52 8.01 24.54
CA PRO A 67 1.68 7.79 23.09
C PRO A 67 2.29 8.99 22.33
N ASN A 68 2.80 9.99 23.05
CA ASN A 68 3.37 11.21 22.50
C ASN A 68 4.80 11.04 21.98
N THR A 69 5.40 9.84 22.06
CA THR A 69 6.74 9.61 21.47
C THR A 69 6.61 9.07 20.04
N ILE A 70 7.45 9.60 19.14
CA ILE A 70 7.51 9.21 17.71
C ILE A 70 7.86 7.71 17.57
N LEU A 71 8.66 7.18 18.49
CA LEU A 71 9.15 5.81 18.47
C LEU A 71 8.01 4.79 18.72
N ASP A 72 7.11 5.08 19.66
CA ASP A 72 5.98 4.20 19.96
C ASP A 72 5.01 4.12 18.78
N GLN A 73 4.78 5.24 18.08
CA GLN A 73 3.96 5.28 16.87
C GLN A 73 4.53 4.39 15.76
N PHE A 74 5.86 4.39 15.58
CA PHE A 74 6.49 3.52 14.60
C PHE A 74 6.42 2.04 15.01
N MET A 75 6.52 1.73 16.30
CA MET A 75 6.47 0.34 16.78
C MET A 75 5.10 -0.30 16.54
N ASP A 76 4.02 0.43 16.75
CA ASP A 76 2.67 -0.04 16.45
C ASP A 76 2.47 -0.26 14.93
N TYR A 77 3.01 0.65 14.11
CA TYR A 77 2.99 0.53 12.65
C TYR A 77 3.80 -0.69 12.15
N ALA A 78 4.99 -0.91 12.69
CA ALA A 78 5.94 -1.90 12.16
C ALA A 78 5.47 -3.35 12.37
N PHE A 79 4.71 -3.62 13.44
CA PHE A 79 4.22 -4.95 13.82
C PHE A 79 2.74 -5.20 13.52
N HIS A 80 2.15 -4.41 12.62
CA HIS A 80 0.71 -4.41 12.32
C HIS A 80 0.16 -5.75 11.79
N SER A 81 1.00 -6.71 11.38
CA SER A 81 0.54 -8.00 10.85
C SER A 81 1.50 -9.16 11.13
N LYS A 82 0.94 -10.36 11.39
CA LYS A 82 1.73 -11.59 11.60
C LYS A 82 2.58 -11.90 10.36
N GLY A 83 3.89 -12.00 10.55
CA GLY A 83 4.82 -12.39 9.47
C GLY A 83 5.26 -11.25 8.54
N LYS A 84 4.86 -10.00 8.79
CA LYS A 84 5.32 -8.84 8.01
C LYS A 84 5.82 -7.76 8.97
N PHE A 85 7.01 -7.24 8.69
CA PHE A 85 7.63 -6.15 9.41
C PHE A 85 7.79 -4.96 8.47
N ARG A 86 6.97 -3.92 8.67
CA ARG A 86 6.99 -2.72 7.85
C ARG A 86 8.05 -1.76 8.37
N LEU A 87 9.00 -1.40 7.52
CA LEU A 87 10.07 -0.48 7.89
C LEU A 87 9.52 0.93 8.05
N ALA A 88 10.03 1.61 9.08
CA ALA A 88 9.76 3.00 9.36
C ALA A 88 11.02 3.83 9.17
N PHE A 89 10.86 5.11 8.83
CA PHE A 89 11.97 6.02 8.55
C PHE A 89 11.79 7.32 9.29
N GLN A 90 12.91 7.86 9.79
CA GLN A 90 12.96 9.16 10.43
C GLN A 90 13.83 10.12 9.61
N PRO A 91 13.38 11.37 9.39
CA PRO A 91 14.20 12.36 8.72
C PRO A 91 15.31 12.82 9.66
N THR A 92 16.52 12.92 9.13
CA THR A 92 17.71 13.42 9.80
C THR A 92 18.37 14.46 8.91
N GLN A 93 18.52 15.67 9.43
CA GLN A 93 19.24 16.72 8.73
C GLN A 93 20.74 16.42 8.78
N THR A 94 21.36 16.29 7.62
CA THR A 94 22.82 16.27 7.48
C THR A 94 23.31 17.65 7.04
N SER A 95 24.63 17.85 6.98
CA SER A 95 25.22 19.13 6.54
C SER A 95 24.79 19.54 5.13
N ASN A 96 24.47 18.58 4.27
CA ASN A 96 24.23 18.81 2.85
C ASN A 96 22.79 18.45 2.42
N ASP A 97 22.15 17.49 3.10
CA ASP A 97 20.87 16.91 2.65
C ASP A 97 19.96 16.49 3.81
N LEU A 98 18.65 16.36 3.51
CA LEU A 98 17.69 15.66 4.36
C LEU A 98 17.72 14.15 4.04
N VAL A 99 18.18 13.35 4.99
CA VAL A 99 18.33 11.89 4.84
C VAL A 99 17.30 11.15 5.69
N TRP A 100 16.66 10.15 5.10
CA TRP A 100 15.70 9.30 5.78
C TRP A 100 16.39 8.03 6.23
N ILE A 101 16.49 7.82 7.55
CA ILE A 101 17.20 6.70 8.16
C ILE A 101 16.16 5.69 8.66
N PRO A 102 16.31 4.38 8.41
CA PRO A 102 15.39 3.40 8.95
C PRO A 102 15.47 3.38 10.47
N VAL A 103 14.31 3.29 11.11
CA VAL A 103 14.19 3.10 12.55
C VAL A 103 13.70 1.69 12.84
N LEU A 104 13.86 1.26 14.10
CA LEU A 104 13.32 0.01 14.65
C LEU A 104 13.98 -1.30 14.20
N ILE A 105 14.99 -1.31 13.33
CA ILE A 105 15.69 -2.55 12.94
C ILE A 105 16.29 -3.24 14.18
N ARG A 106 16.95 -2.48 15.05
CA ARG A 106 17.51 -2.97 16.32
C ARG A 106 16.42 -3.40 17.31
N SER A 107 15.32 -2.65 17.38
CA SER A 107 14.15 -3.02 18.18
C SER A 107 13.53 -4.34 17.69
N ALA A 108 13.46 -4.56 16.38
CA ALA A 108 12.98 -5.80 15.78
C ALA A 108 13.90 -6.97 16.11
N TYR A 109 15.22 -6.78 16.01
CA TYR A 109 16.21 -7.76 16.42
C TYR A 109 16.00 -8.26 17.86
N LYS A 110 15.87 -7.32 18.81
CA LYS A 110 15.60 -7.63 20.23
C LYS A 110 14.25 -8.34 20.40
N ARG A 111 13.17 -7.77 19.86
CA ARG A 111 11.80 -8.24 20.07
C ARG A 111 11.52 -9.60 19.43
N LEU A 112 12.15 -9.89 18.30
CA LEU A 112 12.00 -11.15 17.56
C LEU A 112 13.02 -12.22 17.98
N ASN A 113 13.86 -11.92 18.98
CA ASN A 113 14.94 -12.78 19.46
C ASN A 113 15.77 -13.36 18.30
N TRP A 114 16.20 -12.46 17.41
CA TRP A 114 17.00 -12.83 16.25
C TRP A 114 18.39 -13.26 16.67
N THR A 115 18.83 -14.36 16.08
CA THR A 115 20.19 -14.86 16.21
C THR A 115 21.10 -14.13 15.24
N TYR A 116 22.41 -14.40 15.37
CA TYR A 116 23.39 -13.98 14.38
C TYR A 116 22.99 -14.36 12.95
N THR A 117 22.57 -15.61 12.73
CA THR A 117 22.19 -16.12 11.40
C THR A 117 21.03 -15.34 10.79
N ASP A 118 20.08 -14.91 11.63
CA ASP A 118 18.92 -14.13 11.19
C ASP A 118 19.33 -12.72 10.73
N ILE A 119 20.21 -12.05 11.48
CA ILE A 119 20.75 -10.75 11.08
C ILE A 119 21.58 -10.86 9.81
N SER A 120 22.41 -11.90 9.67
CA SER A 120 23.15 -12.13 8.44
C SER A 120 22.24 -12.38 7.25
N LYS A 121 21.11 -13.08 7.46
CA LYS A 121 20.10 -13.24 6.42
C LYS A 121 19.45 -11.92 6.04
N LEU A 122 19.14 -11.05 7.01
CA LEU A 122 18.64 -9.70 6.74
C LEU A 122 19.64 -8.88 5.91
N VAL A 123 20.92 -8.88 6.29
CA VAL A 123 21.99 -8.22 5.54
C VAL A 123 22.04 -8.73 4.09
N GLN A 124 21.96 -10.05 3.90
CA GLN A 124 21.93 -10.64 2.55
C GLN A 124 20.71 -10.21 1.75
N LEU A 125 19.52 -10.22 2.34
CA LEU A 125 18.28 -9.81 1.66
C LEU A 125 18.34 -8.35 1.22
N VAL A 126 18.78 -7.45 2.12
CA VAL A 126 18.92 -6.01 1.81
C VAL A 126 20.01 -5.79 0.76
N ARG A 127 21.13 -6.51 0.86
CA ARG A 127 22.20 -6.49 -0.15
C ARG A 127 21.66 -6.89 -1.51
N ASP A 128 21.04 -8.06 -1.62
CA ASP A 128 20.64 -8.65 -2.89
C ASP A 128 19.61 -7.77 -3.59
N ASP A 129 18.71 -7.16 -2.83
CA ASP A 129 17.70 -6.27 -3.37
C ASP A 129 18.26 -4.89 -3.76
N LEU A 130 19.15 -4.30 -2.95
CA LEU A 130 19.68 -2.93 -3.15
C LEU A 130 21.09 -2.86 -3.75
N HIS A 131 21.64 -3.97 -4.25
CA HIS A 131 23.07 -4.10 -4.64
C HIS A 131 23.55 -3.09 -5.69
N ARG A 132 22.64 -2.55 -6.51
CA ARG A 132 22.98 -1.73 -7.69
C ARG A 132 23.32 -0.26 -7.39
N HIS A 133 23.18 0.21 -6.14
CA HIS A 133 23.33 1.65 -5.83
C HIS A 133 24.33 1.88 -4.69
N GLU A 134 25.54 2.32 -5.05
CA GLU A 134 26.56 2.83 -4.13
C GLU A 134 26.56 4.36 -4.17
N ARG A 135 25.63 5.01 -3.48
CA ARG A 135 25.65 6.49 -3.35
C ARG A 135 26.61 7.00 -2.28
N PHE A 136 27.01 6.15 -1.35
CA PHE A 136 27.98 6.52 -0.32
C PHE A 136 29.30 5.82 -0.62
N PRO A 137 30.43 6.54 -0.68
CA PRO A 137 31.73 5.91 -0.56
C PRO A 137 31.77 5.31 0.85
N VAL A 138 31.35 4.05 0.97
CA VAL A 138 31.63 3.25 2.14
C VAL A 138 33.15 3.30 2.26
N HIS A 139 33.67 3.94 3.30
CA HIS A 139 35.09 3.86 3.61
C HIS A 139 35.48 2.39 3.52
N ALA A 140 36.35 2.10 2.55
CA ALA A 140 36.61 0.81 1.93
C ALA A 140 36.54 -0.38 2.89
N ALA A 141 35.33 -0.90 3.07
CA ALA A 141 35.09 -2.28 3.43
C ALA A 141 34.32 -2.86 2.25
N THR A 142 34.86 -3.84 1.53
CA THR A 142 34.08 -4.53 0.50
C THR A 142 32.80 -5.09 1.12
N ILE A 143 31.72 -5.24 0.35
CA ILE A 143 30.48 -5.89 0.84
C ILE A 143 30.78 -7.27 1.46
N ASN A 144 31.78 -7.95 0.91
CA ASN A 144 32.30 -9.21 1.44
C ASN A 144 33.04 -9.04 2.77
N GLU A 145 33.75 -7.94 2.99
CA GLU A 145 34.34 -7.59 4.30
C GLU A 145 33.29 -7.22 5.33
N THR A 146 32.19 -6.56 4.96
CA THR A 146 31.07 -6.30 5.89
C THR A 146 30.33 -7.57 6.25
N LEU A 147 30.08 -8.45 5.27
CA LEU A 147 29.55 -9.79 5.51
C LEU A 147 30.52 -10.63 6.33
N ALA A 148 31.82 -10.54 6.06
CA ALA A 148 32.86 -11.20 6.83
C ALA A 148 33.00 -10.59 8.23
N ALA A 149 32.77 -9.30 8.45
CA ALA A 149 32.78 -8.65 9.76
C ALA A 149 31.55 -9.06 10.58
N CYS A 150 30.40 -9.16 9.93
CA CYS A 150 29.25 -9.86 10.49
C CYS A 150 29.68 -11.28 10.88
N GLN A 151 30.29 -12.06 9.98
CA GLN A 151 30.67 -13.46 10.23
C GLN A 151 31.81 -13.64 11.24
N ASN A 152 32.78 -12.73 11.33
CA ASN A 152 33.94 -12.81 12.20
C ASN A 152 33.60 -12.62 13.68
N SER A 153 32.44 -12.00 13.97
CA SER A 153 31.85 -12.00 15.31
C SER A 153 31.55 -13.43 15.82
N LEU A 154 31.38 -14.41 14.92
CA LEU A 154 31.31 -15.84 15.28
C LEU A 154 32.67 -16.45 15.64
N ILE A 155 33.76 -16.05 14.99
CA ILE A 155 35.07 -16.71 15.16
C ILE A 155 35.71 -16.32 16.51
N SER A 156 35.44 -15.11 17.01
CA SER A 156 35.85 -14.70 18.36
C SER A 156 35.08 -15.39 19.49
N LEU A 157 33.93 -16.01 19.18
CA LEU A 157 33.09 -16.74 20.10
C LEU A 157 33.22 -18.23 19.78
N ASN A 158 34.21 -18.88 20.36
CA ASN A 158 34.35 -20.34 20.37
C ASN A 158 33.26 -20.99 21.26
N GLN A 159 32.00 -20.59 21.08
CA GLN A 159 30.85 -20.98 21.88
C GLN A 159 29.79 -21.58 20.98
N THR A 160 29.75 -22.90 21.02
CA THR A 160 28.54 -23.70 20.81
C THR A 160 27.36 -23.08 21.57
N TYR A 161 26.35 -22.63 20.82
CA TYR A 161 24.94 -22.52 21.23
C TYR A 161 24.56 -21.49 22.34
N VAL A 162 23.64 -20.57 21.95
CA VAL A 162 22.41 -20.13 22.70
C VAL A 162 22.28 -18.66 23.13
N SER A 163 23.30 -17.80 23.23
CA SER A 163 23.05 -16.39 23.61
C SER A 163 22.85 -15.46 22.40
N GLN A 164 21.80 -14.63 22.44
CA GLN A 164 21.60 -13.52 21.50
C GLN A 164 22.81 -12.57 21.62
N PRO A 165 23.53 -12.26 20.52
CA PRO A 165 24.65 -11.33 20.57
C PRO A 165 24.26 -9.97 21.16
N SER A 166 25.21 -9.28 21.77
CA SER A 166 24.96 -7.87 22.12
C SER A 166 24.88 -7.01 20.84
N GLU A 167 24.10 -5.93 20.87
CA GLU A 167 24.00 -5.02 19.71
C GLU A 167 25.36 -4.48 19.27
N ASN A 168 26.25 -4.20 20.23
CA ASN A 168 27.60 -3.71 19.95
C ASN A 168 28.43 -4.70 19.12
N GLN A 169 28.22 -6.02 19.29
CA GLN A 169 28.89 -7.05 18.49
C GLN A 169 28.34 -7.11 17.06
N LEU A 170 27.14 -6.57 16.82
CA LEU A 170 26.48 -6.55 15.51
C LEU A 170 26.47 -5.17 14.87
N GLU A 171 27.23 -4.22 15.42
CA GLU A 171 27.20 -2.82 15.00
C GLU A 171 27.48 -2.64 13.51
N SER A 172 28.46 -3.38 12.97
CA SER A 172 28.77 -3.35 11.55
C SER A 172 27.60 -3.85 10.68
N CYS A 173 26.82 -4.82 11.16
CA CYS A 173 25.67 -5.36 10.44
C CYS A 173 24.50 -4.40 10.46
N PHE A 174 24.18 -3.83 11.63
CA PHE A 174 23.14 -2.82 11.76
C PHE A 174 23.48 -1.59 10.95
N SER A 175 24.70 -1.07 11.08
CA SER A 175 25.18 0.09 10.32
C SER A 175 25.08 -0.15 8.81
N TYR A 176 25.42 -1.36 8.31
CA TYR A 176 25.25 -1.69 6.89
C TYR A 176 23.80 -1.62 6.44
N VAL A 177 22.89 -2.27 7.17
CA VAL A 177 21.46 -2.29 6.81
C VAL A 177 20.89 -0.87 6.90
N GLU A 178 21.21 -0.15 7.97
CA GLU A 178 20.79 1.23 8.21
C GLU A 178 21.28 2.16 7.10
N GLN A 179 22.54 2.06 6.70
CA GLN A 179 23.12 2.85 5.61
C GLN A 179 22.50 2.52 4.25
N ARG A 180 22.27 1.24 3.94
CA ARG A 180 21.72 0.81 2.64
C ARG A 180 20.25 1.18 2.46
N LEU A 181 19.49 1.15 3.54
CA LEU A 181 18.10 1.61 3.55
C LEU A 181 17.98 3.12 3.72
N SER A 182 19.06 3.81 4.10
CA SER A 182 19.04 5.26 4.17
C SER A 182 18.98 5.86 2.77
N HIS A 183 18.03 6.76 2.56
CA HIS A 183 17.86 7.40 1.26
C HIS A 183 17.60 8.91 1.41
N SER A 184 18.10 9.70 0.47
CA SER A 184 17.66 11.08 0.32
C SER A 184 16.26 11.08 -0.30
N GLY A 185 15.33 11.77 0.33
CA GLY A 185 13.90 11.65 0.02
C GLY A 185 13.35 12.75 -0.89
N LEU A 186 14.07 13.86 -1.03
CA LEU A 186 13.69 14.96 -1.90
C LEU A 186 14.92 15.30 -2.76
N PRO A 187 14.80 15.26 -4.10
CA PRO A 187 15.81 15.85 -4.96
C PRO A 187 16.13 17.28 -4.47
N ALA A 188 17.41 17.64 -4.37
CA ALA A 188 17.84 18.96 -3.89
C ALA A 188 17.26 20.15 -4.71
N ASN A 189 16.69 19.86 -5.89
CA ASN A 189 16.07 20.81 -6.80
C ASN A 189 14.54 20.66 -6.92
N VAL A 190 13.86 20.06 -5.94
CA VAL A 190 12.39 20.16 -5.87
C VAL A 190 12.06 21.63 -5.60
N THR A 191 11.73 22.33 -6.69
CA THR A 191 11.52 23.78 -6.83
C THR A 191 12.77 24.63 -7.10
N SER A 192 12.89 25.07 -8.34
CA SER A 192 12.93 26.51 -8.57
C SER A 192 11.91 26.86 -9.64
N ASP A 193 11.12 27.86 -9.34
CA ASP A 193 10.21 28.59 -10.23
C ASP A 193 11.01 29.34 -11.32
N ASN A 194 12.07 28.73 -11.85
CA ASN A 194 12.90 29.25 -12.94
C ASN A 194 12.27 28.86 -14.28
N SER A 195 11.02 29.25 -14.48
CA SER A 195 10.63 29.88 -15.74
C SER A 195 9.16 30.25 -15.67
N SER A 196 8.90 31.45 -16.14
CA SER A 196 7.73 31.87 -16.91
C SER A 196 7.34 30.93 -18.10
N ARG A 197 7.63 29.61 -18.03
CA ARG A 197 7.36 28.60 -19.06
C ARG A 197 6.76 27.29 -18.56
N ALA A 198 6.61 27.04 -17.25
CA ALA A 198 5.77 25.93 -16.78
C ALA A 198 4.28 26.33 -16.90
N SER A 199 3.82 26.58 -18.13
CA SER A 199 2.42 26.90 -18.39
C SER A 199 1.67 25.58 -18.59
N ALA A 200 0.51 25.45 -17.95
CA ALA A 200 -0.43 24.39 -18.31
C ALA A 200 -0.95 24.54 -19.76
N GLU A 201 -0.60 25.65 -20.42
CA GLU A 201 -1.09 26.09 -21.73
C GLU A 201 -0.33 25.43 -22.88
N ASP A 202 0.97 25.13 -22.70
CA ASP A 202 1.78 24.42 -23.69
C ASP A 202 1.59 22.90 -23.56
N TYR A 203 0.47 22.40 -24.08
CA TYR A 203 0.17 20.97 -24.12
C TYR A 203 0.15 20.43 -25.53
N LEU A 204 1.32 19.97 -25.96
CA LEU A 204 1.47 19.25 -27.21
C LEU A 204 1.27 17.76 -26.95
N VAL A 205 0.23 17.21 -27.56
CA VAL A 205 -0.01 15.76 -27.57
C VAL A 205 1.08 15.13 -28.43
N PRO A 206 1.91 14.22 -27.90
CA PRO A 206 2.98 13.60 -28.68
C PRO A 206 2.44 12.67 -29.76
N LEU A 207 3.22 12.46 -30.82
CA LEU A 207 2.85 11.62 -31.97
C LEU A 207 2.45 10.19 -31.60
N ILE A 208 2.96 9.63 -30.48
CA ILE A 208 2.62 8.28 -30.01
C ILE A 208 1.12 8.11 -29.74
N TYR A 209 0.40 9.20 -29.50
CA TYR A 209 -1.03 9.25 -29.23
C TYR A 209 -1.89 9.37 -30.49
N PHE A 210 -1.34 9.32 -31.69
CA PHE A 210 -2.13 9.39 -32.93
C PHE A 210 -2.09 8.06 -33.67
N HIS A 211 -3.19 7.72 -34.35
CA HIS A 211 -3.16 6.64 -35.34
C HIS A 211 -2.24 7.01 -36.51
N PRO A 212 -1.53 6.05 -37.12
CA PRO A 212 -0.76 6.32 -38.33
C PRO A 212 -1.67 6.92 -39.42
N VAL A 213 -1.32 8.11 -39.90
CA VAL A 213 -2.07 8.77 -40.98
C VAL A 213 -1.72 8.04 -42.29
N GLN A 214 -2.71 7.40 -42.93
CA GLN A 214 -2.52 6.84 -44.26
C GLN A 214 -2.43 7.99 -45.27
N SER A 215 -1.31 8.06 -46.01
CA SER A 215 -0.85 9.22 -46.78
C SER A 215 -1.73 9.69 -47.94
N ASN A 216 -2.89 9.07 -48.18
CA ASN A 216 -3.58 9.19 -49.46
C ASN A 216 -4.97 9.85 -49.43
N GLU A 217 -5.55 10.21 -48.28
CA GLU A 217 -7.00 10.53 -48.26
C GLU A 217 -7.47 11.76 -47.47
N SER A 218 -6.61 12.50 -46.78
CA SER A 218 -7.07 13.70 -46.04
C SER A 218 -6.29 14.94 -46.43
N SER A 219 -7.00 15.94 -46.93
CA SER A 219 -6.50 17.31 -46.95
C SER A 219 -6.34 17.76 -45.49
N GLU A 220 -5.36 18.62 -45.20
CA GLU A 220 -5.11 19.14 -43.84
C GLU A 220 -6.36 19.82 -43.22
N ALA A 221 -7.31 20.23 -44.07
CA ALA A 221 -8.59 20.82 -43.70
C ALA A 221 -9.61 19.84 -43.08
N ASP A 222 -9.41 18.52 -43.21
CA ASP A 222 -10.36 17.50 -42.74
C ASP A 222 -9.95 16.82 -41.42
N LEU A 223 -8.78 17.18 -40.85
CA LEU A 223 -8.28 16.59 -39.61
C LEU A 223 -9.00 17.15 -38.38
N LYS A 224 -9.57 16.25 -37.57
CA LYS A 224 -10.22 16.55 -36.30
C LYS A 224 -9.33 16.18 -35.13
N ASN A 225 -8.94 17.17 -34.33
CA ASN A 225 -8.20 16.93 -33.10
C ASN A 225 -9.09 16.30 -32.03
N CYS A 226 -8.55 15.34 -31.28
CA CYS A 226 -9.24 14.74 -30.17
C CYS A 226 -9.31 15.69 -28.98
N SER A 227 -10.42 15.64 -28.24
CA SER A 227 -10.58 16.43 -27.01
C SER A 227 -9.52 16.01 -25.98
N VAL A 228 -8.75 16.98 -25.50
CA VAL A 228 -7.84 16.80 -24.37
C VAL A 228 -8.50 17.30 -23.10
N VAL A 229 -8.01 16.84 -21.94
CA VAL A 229 -8.47 17.35 -20.65
C VAL A 229 -8.33 18.87 -20.60
N GLY A 230 -9.42 19.53 -20.23
CA GLY A 230 -9.55 20.98 -20.30
C GLY A 230 -8.45 21.71 -19.54
N LEU A 231 -8.03 22.86 -20.09
CA LEU A 231 -6.96 23.69 -19.53
C LEU A 231 -7.20 24.03 -18.05
N SER A 232 -8.44 24.34 -17.66
CA SER A 232 -8.80 24.68 -16.28
C SER A 232 -8.51 23.53 -15.30
N ARG A 233 -8.83 22.29 -15.67
CA ARG A 233 -8.54 21.10 -14.85
C ARG A 233 -7.03 20.88 -14.75
N ARG A 234 -6.29 21.00 -15.85
CA ARG A 234 -4.82 20.88 -15.84
C ARG A 234 -4.16 21.98 -15.01
N GLN A 235 -4.63 23.21 -15.08
CA GLN A 235 -4.16 24.31 -14.22
C GLN A 235 -4.44 24.04 -12.74
N SER A 236 -5.62 23.50 -12.41
CA SER A 236 -6.00 23.14 -11.05
C SER A 236 -5.14 21.99 -10.49
N LEU A 237 -4.86 20.96 -11.29
CA LEU A 237 -3.99 19.85 -10.91
C LEU A 237 -2.53 20.31 -10.74
N LEU A 238 -2.01 21.16 -11.64
CA LEU A 238 -0.69 21.77 -11.49
C LEU A 238 -0.59 22.59 -10.19
N ARG A 239 -1.63 23.40 -9.90
CA ARG A 239 -1.71 24.17 -8.65
C ARG A 239 -1.76 23.27 -7.42
N THR A 240 -2.51 22.17 -7.50
CA THR A 240 -2.61 21.16 -6.44
C THR A 240 -1.28 20.44 -6.22
N LEU A 241 -0.57 20.08 -7.29
CA LEU A 241 0.75 19.45 -7.21
C LEU A 241 1.79 20.40 -6.62
N LYS A 242 1.83 21.67 -7.04
CA LYS A 242 2.71 22.70 -6.43
C LYS A 242 2.45 22.85 -4.93
N HIS A 243 1.18 22.83 -4.52
CA HIS A 243 0.83 22.88 -3.10
C HIS A 243 1.23 21.61 -2.36
N TRP A 244 0.99 20.42 -2.95
CA TRP A 244 1.42 19.15 -2.38
C TRP A 244 2.93 19.11 -2.15
N ILE A 245 3.74 19.56 -3.13
CA ILE A 245 5.19 19.64 -3.01
C ILE A 245 5.58 20.39 -1.74
N LYS A 246 5.06 21.61 -1.57
CA LYS A 246 5.31 22.43 -0.39
C LYS A 246 4.81 21.77 0.89
N PHE A 247 3.59 21.22 0.87
CA PHE A 247 2.99 20.54 2.00
C PHE A 247 3.84 19.33 2.46
N ALA A 248 4.34 18.53 1.51
CA ALA A 248 5.16 17.36 1.81
C ALA A 248 6.53 17.76 2.36
N GLU A 249 7.13 18.84 1.85
CA GLU A 249 8.37 19.41 2.37
C GLU A 249 8.20 19.93 3.80
N ASP A 250 7.21 20.82 4.03
CA ASP A 250 6.93 21.43 5.33
C ASP A 250 6.62 20.36 6.41
N ASN A 251 6.06 19.21 6.01
CA ASN A 251 5.69 18.13 6.92
C ASN A 251 6.69 16.96 6.93
N MET A 252 7.79 17.04 6.17
CA MET A 252 8.73 15.94 5.96
C MET A 252 7.98 14.63 5.62
N ILE A 253 7.45 14.55 4.41
CA ILE A 253 6.77 13.38 3.87
C ILE A 253 7.54 12.91 2.64
N ILE A 254 8.03 11.66 2.67
CA ILE A 254 8.59 11.02 1.48
C ILE A 254 7.45 10.67 0.54
N TRP A 255 7.55 11.11 -0.71
CA TRP A 255 6.56 10.87 -1.74
C TRP A 255 7.21 10.78 -3.13
N TRP A 256 6.48 10.24 -4.10
CA TRP A 256 6.86 10.20 -5.51
C TRP A 256 5.63 10.09 -6.42
N ILE A 257 5.77 10.44 -7.70
CA ILE A 257 4.70 10.20 -8.69
C ILE A 257 4.58 8.70 -9.02
N THR A 258 3.37 8.21 -9.25
CA THR A 258 3.09 6.79 -9.55
C THR A 258 1.99 6.66 -10.63
N TYR A 259 1.61 5.44 -11.01
CA TYR A 259 0.50 5.10 -11.90
C TYR A 259 0.41 5.97 -13.17
N GLY A 260 -0.76 6.57 -13.47
CA GLY A 260 -0.99 7.35 -14.68
C GLY A 260 -0.08 8.57 -14.77
N SER A 261 0.24 9.16 -13.61
CA SER A 261 1.20 10.28 -13.52
C SER A 261 2.63 9.86 -13.85
N LEU A 262 3.12 8.74 -13.30
CA LEU A 262 4.44 8.23 -13.67
C LEU A 262 4.51 7.87 -15.17
N LEU A 263 3.45 7.26 -15.71
CA LEU A 263 3.37 6.92 -17.12
C LEU A 263 3.42 8.15 -18.03
N GLY A 264 2.65 9.19 -17.70
CA GLY A 264 2.70 10.47 -18.41
C GLY A 264 4.09 11.12 -18.33
N SER A 265 4.74 11.05 -17.16
CA SER A 265 6.11 11.50 -17.00
C SER A 265 7.09 10.80 -17.93
N VAL A 266 7.05 9.46 -17.99
CA VAL A 266 7.96 8.65 -18.82
C VAL A 266 7.73 8.89 -20.31
N ARG A 267 6.48 9.08 -20.74
CA ARG A 267 6.14 9.31 -22.15
C ARG A 267 6.59 10.68 -22.65
N ASN A 268 6.23 11.75 -21.94
CA ASN A 268 6.46 13.12 -22.43
C ASN A 268 6.55 14.18 -21.33
N GLY A 269 6.70 13.77 -20.06
CA GLY A 269 6.88 14.71 -18.96
C GLY A 269 5.62 15.49 -18.56
N THR A 270 4.43 15.01 -18.92
CA THR A 270 3.15 15.67 -18.62
C THR A 270 2.02 14.65 -18.45
N MET A 271 0.82 15.11 -18.11
CA MET A 271 -0.35 14.25 -17.96
C MET A 271 -0.72 13.56 -19.28
N ILE A 272 -1.32 12.37 -19.17
CA ILE A 272 -1.91 11.67 -20.32
C ILE A 272 -3.12 12.47 -20.85
N PRO A 273 -3.35 12.58 -22.17
CA PRO A 273 -4.31 13.54 -22.76
C PRO A 273 -5.76 13.43 -22.31
N TYR A 274 -6.18 12.21 -21.98
CA TYR A 274 -7.55 11.88 -21.58
C TYR A 274 -7.66 11.58 -20.07
N ASP A 275 -6.60 11.82 -19.30
CA ASP A 275 -6.52 11.48 -17.88
C ASP A 275 -6.97 12.65 -16.99
N THR A 276 -7.79 12.36 -15.98
CA THR A 276 -8.59 13.40 -15.29
C THR A 276 -8.11 13.78 -13.90
N ASP A 277 -7.17 13.01 -13.36
CA ASP A 277 -6.58 13.12 -12.04
C ASP A 277 -5.05 12.91 -12.12
N MET A 278 -4.39 12.90 -10.97
CA MET A 278 -2.98 12.55 -10.85
C MET A 278 -2.80 11.58 -9.70
N ASP A 279 -1.71 10.83 -9.72
CA ASP A 279 -1.41 9.83 -8.71
C ASP A 279 -0.02 10.06 -8.13
N ILE A 280 0.04 10.05 -6.80
CA ILE A 280 1.29 10.04 -6.05
C ILE A 280 1.24 8.90 -5.03
N ALA A 281 2.41 8.47 -4.59
CA ALA A 281 2.56 7.54 -3.49
C ALA A 281 3.36 8.19 -2.37
N ILE A 282 3.08 7.77 -1.14
CA ILE A 282 3.87 8.13 0.04
C ILE A 282 4.43 6.89 0.72
N SER A 283 5.50 7.10 1.49
CA SER A 283 6.00 6.06 2.38
C SER A 283 4.96 5.73 3.46
N GLY A 284 4.63 4.45 3.58
CA GLY A 284 3.59 3.94 4.48
C GLY A 284 3.65 4.38 5.95
N PRO A 285 4.83 4.58 6.57
CA PRO A 285 4.94 5.09 7.94
C PRO A 285 4.34 6.49 8.12
N HIS A 286 4.10 7.24 7.04
CA HIS A 286 3.50 8.57 7.09
C HIS A 286 1.98 8.56 7.18
N GLU A 287 1.29 7.42 7.10
CA GLU A 287 -0.17 7.36 7.14
C GLU A 287 -0.76 8.05 8.37
N ALA A 288 -0.28 7.70 9.57
CA ALA A 288 -0.79 8.28 10.81
C ALA A 288 -0.58 9.80 10.85
N LYS A 289 0.53 10.28 10.28
CA LYS A 289 0.79 11.73 10.12
C LYS A 289 -0.20 12.35 9.13
N LEU A 290 -0.40 11.75 7.96
CA LEU A 290 -1.29 12.24 6.92
C LEU A 290 -2.74 12.34 7.42
N ARG A 291 -3.22 11.34 8.16
CA ARG A 291 -4.55 11.34 8.78
C ARG A 291 -4.74 12.47 9.79
N ARG A 292 -3.69 12.83 10.55
CA ARG A 292 -3.73 13.97 11.48
C ARG A 292 -3.72 15.32 10.79
N LEU A 293 -3.08 15.40 9.62
CA LEU A 293 -3.01 16.62 8.81
C LEU A 293 -4.23 16.80 7.89
N ALA A 294 -5.12 15.81 7.81
CA ALA A 294 -6.30 15.88 6.97
C ALA A 294 -7.25 17.00 7.41
N THR A 295 -7.81 17.70 6.42
CA THR A 295 -8.90 18.64 6.58
C THR A 295 -10.10 17.92 7.18
N ASP A 296 -10.63 18.46 8.28
CA ASP A 296 -11.93 18.00 8.80
C ASP A 296 -12.98 18.15 7.69
N ARG A 297 -13.80 17.12 7.48
CA ARG A 297 -14.82 17.09 6.44
C ARG A 297 -15.79 18.26 6.55
N GLN A 298 -16.07 18.73 7.77
CA GLN A 298 -16.94 19.88 8.01
C GLN A 298 -16.35 21.20 7.51
N ASN A 299 -15.02 21.25 7.32
CA ASN A 299 -14.28 22.44 6.90
C ASN A 299 -13.87 22.39 5.42
N ILE A 300 -14.33 21.39 4.66
CA ILE A 300 -14.02 21.28 3.23
C ILE A 300 -14.61 22.48 2.49
N THR A 301 -13.75 23.22 1.80
CA THR A 301 -14.15 24.43 1.07
C THR A 301 -13.58 24.41 -0.34
N PRO A 302 -14.42 24.43 -1.40
CA PRO A 302 -13.96 24.62 -2.78
C PRO A 302 -13.18 25.92 -2.95
N GLY A 303 -12.16 25.91 -3.80
CA GLY A 303 -11.25 27.04 -3.93
C GLY A 303 -10.22 27.13 -2.81
N GLN A 304 -10.10 26.10 -1.96
CA GLN A 304 -9.04 25.94 -0.98
C GLN A 304 -8.44 24.54 -1.10
N PHE A 305 -7.24 24.35 -0.55
CA PHE A 305 -6.63 23.02 -0.52
C PHE A 305 -7.28 22.16 0.56
N ASN A 306 -7.81 21.03 0.15
CA ASN A 306 -8.45 20.06 1.02
C ASN A 306 -7.68 18.74 0.91
N LEU A 307 -7.10 18.28 2.02
CA LEU A 307 -6.51 16.94 2.14
C LEU A 307 -7.49 16.07 2.91
N ILE A 308 -7.96 14.99 2.32
CA ILE A 308 -8.92 14.08 2.97
C ILE A 308 -8.41 12.65 2.91
N THR A 309 -8.68 11.88 3.96
CA THR A 309 -8.33 10.45 3.99
C THR A 309 -9.57 9.57 3.88
N ARG A 310 -9.40 8.36 3.37
CA ARG A 310 -10.43 7.32 3.45
C ARG A 310 -10.77 7.02 4.92
N PRO A 311 -12.03 6.66 5.24
CA PRO A 311 -12.48 6.50 6.63
C PRO A 311 -11.94 5.23 7.32
N GLY A 312 -11.43 4.26 6.56
CA GLY A 312 -10.93 2.99 7.10
C GLY A 312 -9.82 2.38 6.26
N ASP A 313 -9.81 1.04 6.21
CA ASP A 313 -8.86 0.26 5.43
C ASP A 313 -9.11 0.38 3.91
N HIS A 314 -8.09 0.01 3.13
CA HIS A 314 -8.17 -0.07 1.68
C HIS A 314 -9.27 -1.04 1.24
N CYS A 315 -10.07 -0.62 0.25
CA CYS A 315 -11.06 -1.48 -0.35
C CYS A 315 -10.52 -2.11 -1.64
N VAL A 316 -10.31 -3.43 -1.63
CA VAL A 316 -9.96 -4.19 -2.84
C VAL A 316 -11.18 -4.34 -3.75
N TYR A 317 -12.39 -4.29 -3.19
CA TYR A 317 -13.65 -4.43 -3.93
C TYR A 317 -14.64 -3.32 -3.62
N SER A 318 -15.66 -3.18 -4.48
CA SER A 318 -16.63 -2.09 -4.46
C SER A 318 -17.43 -1.94 -3.15
N THR A 319 -17.40 -2.89 -2.23
CA THR A 319 -18.13 -2.86 -0.95
C THR A 319 -17.39 -2.18 0.21
N GLY A 320 -16.27 -1.49 -0.04
CA GLY A 320 -15.53 -0.76 0.99
C GLY A 320 -16.29 0.39 1.67
N SER A 321 -15.86 0.75 2.88
CA SER A 321 -16.42 1.87 3.64
C SER A 321 -16.08 3.20 2.99
N ARG A 322 -17.08 4.00 2.65
CA ARG A 322 -16.94 5.34 2.08
C ARG A 322 -17.75 6.34 2.87
N VAL A 323 -17.28 7.58 2.87
CA VAL A 323 -17.95 8.71 3.48
C VAL A 323 -17.89 9.85 2.47
N ASP A 324 -19.03 10.48 2.17
CA ASP A 324 -19.12 11.62 1.28
C ASP A 324 -18.54 12.91 1.94
N CYS A 325 -18.48 14.01 1.21
CA CYS A 325 -17.88 15.25 1.70
C CYS A 325 -18.65 15.85 2.89
N THR A 326 -19.92 15.48 3.09
CA THR A 326 -20.73 15.93 4.23
C THR A 326 -20.53 15.08 5.49
N GLY A 327 -19.78 13.98 5.39
CA GLY A 327 -19.61 13.03 6.49
C GLY A 327 -20.63 11.89 6.49
N LYS A 328 -21.48 11.77 5.47
CA LYS A 328 -22.47 10.70 5.38
C LYS A 328 -21.87 9.43 4.76
N GLN A 329 -22.19 8.29 5.35
CA GLN A 329 -21.76 6.99 4.84
C GLN A 329 -22.46 6.67 3.50
N VAL A 330 -21.69 6.24 2.51
CA VAL A 330 -22.17 5.93 1.16
C VAL A 330 -21.56 4.61 0.66
N THR A 331 -22.18 4.00 -0.35
CA THR A 331 -21.76 2.69 -0.89
C THR A 331 -21.03 2.78 -2.22
N SER A 332 -20.97 3.96 -2.83
CA SER A 332 -20.33 4.22 -4.12
C SER A 332 -19.60 5.57 -4.11
N LEU A 333 -18.87 5.86 -5.19
CA LEU A 333 -18.20 7.15 -5.43
C LEU A 333 -19.23 8.23 -5.77
N THR A 334 -19.93 8.75 -4.75
CA THR A 334 -20.97 9.80 -4.93
C THR A 334 -20.38 11.19 -5.11
N ASP A 335 -19.18 11.44 -4.57
CA ASP A 335 -18.44 12.69 -4.71
C ASP A 335 -16.92 12.48 -4.58
N SER A 336 -16.16 13.58 -4.52
CA SER A 336 -14.69 13.54 -4.41
C SER A 336 -14.19 12.87 -3.13
N CYS A 337 -14.99 12.85 -2.08
CA CYS A 337 -14.61 12.36 -0.76
C CYS A 337 -15.03 10.90 -0.51
N ALA A 338 -15.96 10.39 -1.31
CA ALA A 338 -16.52 9.05 -1.25
C ALA A 338 -15.61 7.96 -1.88
N PHE A 339 -14.36 7.85 -1.43
CA PHE A 339 -13.41 6.84 -1.89
C PHE A 339 -12.96 5.91 -0.76
N CYS A 340 -12.43 4.76 -1.15
CA CYS A 340 -11.80 3.79 -0.24
C CYS A 340 -10.55 3.10 -0.84
N GLY A 341 -10.21 3.41 -2.11
CA GLY A 341 -9.04 2.89 -2.81
C GLY A 341 -7.76 3.60 -2.37
N PRO A 342 -7.48 4.84 -2.79
CA PRO A 342 -6.31 5.57 -2.31
C PRO A 342 -6.41 5.83 -0.79
N LEU A 343 -5.27 6.02 -0.14
CA LEU A 343 -5.23 6.41 1.28
C LEU A 343 -5.85 7.80 1.46
N ALA A 344 -5.54 8.71 0.55
CA ALA A 344 -6.01 10.09 0.62
C ALA A 344 -6.22 10.71 -0.77
N ARG A 345 -6.93 11.84 -0.76
CA ARG A 345 -7.06 12.76 -1.90
C ARG A 345 -6.68 14.15 -1.46
N ILE A 346 -5.95 14.87 -2.31
CA ILE A 346 -5.78 16.31 -2.18
C ILE A 346 -6.40 17.01 -3.39
N PHE A 347 -7.18 18.05 -3.16
CA PHE A 347 -7.84 18.79 -4.24
C PHE A 347 -8.09 20.26 -3.88
N TYR A 348 -8.15 21.10 -4.93
CA TYR A 348 -8.55 22.50 -4.85
C TYR A 348 -10.03 22.70 -5.27
N GLU A 349 -10.48 21.96 -6.28
CA GLU A 349 -11.86 21.92 -6.75
C GLU A 349 -12.42 20.49 -6.70
N PHE A 350 -13.74 20.36 -6.52
CA PHE A 350 -14.38 19.05 -6.59
C PHE A 350 -14.16 18.38 -7.95
N GLY A 351 -13.89 17.07 -7.90
CA GLY A 351 -13.62 16.23 -9.06
C GLY A 351 -12.22 16.41 -9.66
N GLN A 352 -11.36 17.26 -9.10
CA GLN A 352 -10.01 17.53 -9.61
C GLN A 352 -8.99 17.25 -8.51
N TYR A 353 -8.65 15.98 -8.34
CA TYR A 353 -7.86 15.52 -7.20
C TYR A 353 -6.57 14.85 -7.64
N ILE A 354 -5.62 14.84 -6.71
CA ILE A 354 -4.46 13.96 -6.74
C ILE A 354 -4.74 12.83 -5.73
N ASP A 355 -4.75 11.59 -6.23
CA ASP A 355 -4.86 10.38 -5.43
C ASP A 355 -3.51 10.06 -4.77
N ILE A 356 -3.56 9.72 -3.49
CA ILE A 356 -2.39 9.44 -2.65
C ILE A 356 -2.44 7.98 -2.21
N TYR A 357 -1.54 7.18 -2.76
CA TYR A 357 -1.37 5.77 -2.45
C TYR A 357 -0.32 5.55 -1.37
N GLN A 358 -0.38 4.39 -0.74
CA GLN A 358 0.52 4.01 0.34
C GLN A 358 1.43 2.86 -0.12
N VAL A 359 2.74 3.06 0.04
CA VAL A 359 3.75 2.04 -0.30
C VAL A 359 4.64 1.76 0.90
N HIS A 360 4.84 0.49 1.21
CA HIS A 360 5.57 0.02 2.38
C HIS A 360 6.84 -0.69 1.98
N LEU A 361 8.00 -0.30 2.54
CA LEU A 361 9.14 -1.21 2.58
C LEU A 361 8.88 -2.28 3.63
N GLU A 362 8.97 -3.54 3.24
CA GLU A 362 8.51 -4.67 4.04
C GLU A 362 9.57 -5.77 4.09
N LEU A 363 9.85 -6.22 5.31
CA LEU A 363 10.56 -7.45 5.58
C LEU A 363 9.54 -8.53 5.94
N ARG A 364 9.45 -9.58 5.12
CA ARG A 364 8.63 -10.74 5.41
C ARG A 364 9.38 -11.73 6.26
N LEU A 365 8.64 -12.31 7.21
CA LEU A 365 9.13 -13.28 8.17
C LEU A 365 8.42 -14.61 7.96
N ASN A 366 9.13 -15.71 8.20
CA ASN A 366 8.51 -17.02 8.24
C ASN A 366 7.71 -17.24 9.54
N SER A 367 7.11 -18.42 9.69
CA SER A 367 6.33 -18.80 10.89
C SER A 367 7.14 -18.82 12.19
N ALA A 368 8.48 -18.87 12.11
CA ALA A 368 9.40 -18.76 13.23
C ALA A 368 9.94 -17.34 13.45
N ASN A 369 9.29 -16.33 12.83
CA ASN A 369 9.69 -14.92 12.86
C ASN A 369 11.09 -14.62 12.31
N LYS A 370 11.61 -15.47 11.43
CA LYS A 370 12.95 -15.27 10.83
C LYS A 370 12.85 -14.59 9.46
N PRO A 371 13.81 -13.73 9.08
CA PRO A 371 13.82 -13.06 7.78
C PRO A 371 13.68 -14.03 6.60
N LEU A 372 12.71 -13.77 5.74
CA LEU A 372 12.38 -14.60 4.57
C LEU A 372 12.64 -13.87 3.25
N SER A 373 12.04 -12.68 3.10
CA SER A 373 12.21 -11.83 1.90
C SER A 373 12.09 -10.35 2.26
N PHE A 374 12.64 -9.50 1.40
CA PHE A 374 12.65 -8.05 1.55
C PHE A 374 12.28 -7.39 0.22
N GLY A 375 11.59 -6.26 0.27
CA GLY A 375 11.17 -5.51 -0.91
C GLY A 375 10.18 -4.40 -0.53
N PHE A 376 9.44 -3.88 -1.50
CA PHE A 376 8.31 -3.00 -1.24
C PHE A 376 6.98 -3.65 -1.60
N TYR A 377 5.94 -3.17 -0.92
CA TYR A 377 4.56 -3.56 -1.09
C TYR A 377 3.75 -2.30 -1.39
N ASP A 378 3.10 -2.25 -2.55
CA ASP A 378 2.18 -1.18 -2.93
C ASP A 378 0.74 -1.62 -2.66
N GLU A 379 0.01 -0.85 -1.86
CA GLU A 379 -1.37 -1.16 -1.53
C GLU A 379 -2.32 -1.01 -2.73
N GLY A 380 -1.99 -0.14 -3.70
CA GLY A 380 -2.83 0.11 -4.87
C GLY A 380 -2.79 -1.02 -5.91
N THR A 381 -1.73 -1.84 -5.93
CA THR A 381 -1.59 -2.93 -6.92
C THR A 381 -2.41 -4.18 -6.59
N HIS A 382 -3.04 -4.22 -5.41
CA HIS A 382 -3.99 -5.27 -5.03
C HIS A 382 -5.23 -5.33 -5.94
N GLU A 383 -5.57 -4.24 -6.61
CA GLU A 383 -6.68 -4.20 -7.57
C GLU A 383 -6.33 -4.98 -8.86
N TYR A 384 -5.06 -5.07 -9.22
CA TYR A 384 -4.59 -5.63 -10.49
C TYR A 384 -3.94 -7.01 -10.36
N THR A 385 -3.44 -7.36 -9.18
CA THR A 385 -2.76 -8.63 -8.93
C THR A 385 -3.36 -9.35 -7.72
N LEU A 386 -3.77 -10.62 -7.90
CA LEU A 386 -4.27 -11.47 -6.81
C LEU A 386 -3.18 -11.90 -5.81
N THR A 387 -1.98 -11.36 -5.95
CA THR A 387 -0.79 -11.77 -5.21
C THR A 387 -0.30 -10.60 -4.38
N GLU A 388 -0.24 -10.78 -3.06
CA GLU A 388 0.54 -9.94 -2.16
C GLU A 388 2.05 -10.08 -2.50
N ASN A 389 2.51 -9.71 -3.68
CA ASN A 389 3.92 -9.85 -4.03
C ASN A 389 4.74 -8.70 -3.46
N LEU A 390 5.97 -8.98 -3.06
CA LEU A 390 6.96 -7.93 -2.86
C LEU A 390 7.62 -7.63 -4.20
N HIS A 391 7.78 -6.35 -4.47
CA HIS A 391 8.54 -5.81 -5.58
C HIS A 391 9.94 -5.47 -5.09
N ASN A 392 10.92 -5.43 -6.00
CA ASN A 392 12.30 -5.14 -5.60
C ASN A 392 12.42 -3.69 -5.10
N ALA A 393 12.87 -3.46 -3.87
CA ALA A 393 13.07 -2.12 -3.34
C ALA A 393 14.06 -1.27 -4.19
N SER A 394 15.00 -1.88 -4.90
CA SER A 394 15.88 -1.13 -5.82
C SER A 394 15.21 -0.48 -7.03
N SER A 395 14.02 -0.95 -7.46
CA SER A 395 13.29 -0.25 -8.52
C SER A 395 12.61 1.02 -8.00
N LEU A 396 12.39 1.11 -6.69
CA LEU A 396 11.81 2.28 -6.03
C LEU A 396 12.88 3.23 -5.50
N PHE A 397 13.81 2.74 -4.67
CA PHE A 397 14.81 3.54 -3.97
C PHE A 397 16.25 3.30 -4.48
N PRO A 398 17.12 4.33 -4.45
CA PRO A 398 16.83 5.71 -4.04
C PRO A 398 15.93 6.41 -5.06
N LEU A 399 15.08 7.34 -4.62
CA LEU A 399 14.24 8.09 -5.57
C LEU A 399 15.12 8.83 -6.60
N SER A 400 14.62 8.90 -7.83
CA SER A 400 15.17 9.68 -8.92
C SER A 400 14.30 10.94 -9.15
N SER A 401 14.64 11.73 -10.18
CA SER A 401 13.92 12.95 -10.52
C SER A 401 13.29 12.81 -11.90
N CYS A 402 12.01 13.12 -12.01
CA CYS A 402 11.25 13.05 -13.25
C CYS A 402 10.57 14.38 -13.56
N ARG A 403 10.24 14.61 -14.83
CA ARG A 403 9.53 15.80 -15.27
C ARG A 403 8.02 15.56 -15.26
N MET A 404 7.25 16.42 -14.61
CA MET A 404 5.79 16.38 -14.63
C MET A 404 5.21 17.78 -14.75
N MET A 405 4.53 18.07 -15.87
CA MET A 405 3.88 19.35 -16.13
C MET A 405 4.83 20.56 -15.95
N GLY A 406 6.08 20.39 -16.37
CA GLY A 406 7.10 21.44 -16.21
C GLY A 406 7.71 21.56 -14.81
N LEU A 407 7.46 20.59 -13.92
CA LEU A 407 8.09 20.51 -12.59
C LEU A 407 9.04 19.32 -12.52
N ASP A 408 10.12 19.46 -11.76
CA ASP A 408 10.97 18.33 -11.37
C ASP A 408 10.44 17.76 -10.05
N VAL A 409 10.02 16.50 -10.08
CA VAL A 409 9.35 15.81 -8.96
C VAL A 409 10.04 14.48 -8.65
N PRO A 410 9.96 13.99 -7.39
CA PRO A 410 10.49 12.67 -7.06
C PRO A 410 9.75 11.58 -7.83
N CYS A 411 10.50 10.62 -8.37
CA CYS A 411 9.96 9.43 -9.01
C CYS A 411 10.76 8.19 -8.61
N PRO A 412 10.24 6.98 -8.87
CA PRO A 412 10.99 5.75 -8.61
C PRO A 412 12.34 5.70 -9.31
N ASN A 413 13.24 4.88 -8.78
CA ASN A 413 14.58 4.72 -9.33
C ASN A 413 14.60 4.09 -10.73
N GLU A 414 13.78 3.07 -10.96
CA GLU A 414 13.62 2.39 -12.25
C GLU A 414 12.14 2.53 -12.69
N PRO A 415 11.72 3.71 -13.19
CA PRO A 415 10.31 4.01 -13.45
C PRO A 415 9.71 3.07 -14.51
N ASP A 416 10.46 2.73 -15.55
CA ASP A 416 10.02 1.82 -16.61
C ASP A 416 9.71 0.43 -16.07
N LYS A 417 10.53 -0.08 -15.13
CA LYS A 417 10.32 -1.39 -14.52
C LYS A 417 9.04 -1.43 -13.67
N ILE A 418 8.77 -0.37 -12.91
CA ILE A 418 7.52 -0.28 -12.14
C ILE A 418 6.31 -0.19 -13.08
N LEU A 419 6.40 0.59 -14.16
CA LEU A 419 5.32 0.69 -15.14
C LEU A 419 5.08 -0.64 -15.87
N GLU A 420 6.12 -1.40 -16.18
CA GLU A 420 6.01 -2.74 -16.76
C GLU A 420 5.32 -3.71 -15.80
N GLU A 421 5.64 -3.67 -14.50
CA GLU A 421 5.00 -4.51 -13.48
C GLU A 421 3.51 -4.18 -13.29
N VAL A 422 3.12 -2.91 -13.43
CA VAL A 422 1.75 -2.44 -13.25
C VAL A 422 0.89 -2.59 -14.51
N TYR A 423 1.42 -2.22 -15.68
CA TYR A 423 0.66 -2.12 -16.94
C TYR A 423 1.07 -3.16 -17.99
N GLY A 424 2.11 -3.96 -17.74
CA GLY A 424 2.66 -4.95 -18.68
C GLY A 424 3.77 -4.38 -19.59
N THR A 425 4.40 -5.25 -20.37
CA THR A 425 5.55 -4.93 -21.24
C THR A 425 5.27 -3.83 -22.27
N ASP A 426 4.01 -3.68 -22.66
CA ASP A 426 3.57 -2.71 -23.67
C ASP A 426 3.09 -1.38 -23.04
N PHE A 427 3.42 -1.13 -21.76
CA PHE A 427 2.95 0.07 -21.02
C PHE A 427 3.21 1.38 -21.78
N ILE A 428 4.28 1.45 -22.58
CA ILE A 428 4.64 2.66 -23.31
C ILE A 428 3.59 3.01 -24.40
N ILE A 429 2.88 2.01 -24.93
CA ILE A 429 1.86 2.17 -25.97
C ILE A 429 0.59 2.77 -25.34
N PRO A 430 0.08 3.91 -25.84
CA PRO A 430 -1.16 4.49 -25.34
C PRO A 430 -2.35 3.54 -25.50
N LYS A 431 -3.17 3.44 -24.44
CA LYS A 431 -4.39 2.64 -24.45
C LYS A 431 -5.37 3.11 -25.52
N TYR A 432 -5.50 4.43 -25.67
CA TYR A 432 -6.28 5.06 -26.72
C TYR A 432 -5.38 5.95 -27.57
N LYS A 433 -5.63 5.92 -28.88
CA LYS A 433 -4.99 6.81 -29.86
C LYS A 433 -6.05 7.67 -30.54
N CYS A 434 -5.67 8.91 -30.82
CA CYS A 434 -6.49 9.88 -31.49
C CYS A 434 -6.66 9.50 -32.95
N ASN A 435 -7.91 9.28 -33.35
CA ASN A 435 -8.30 9.12 -34.74
C ASN A 435 -8.62 10.50 -35.32
N LEU A 436 -7.73 10.99 -36.19
CA LEU A 436 -7.87 12.32 -36.78
C LEU A 436 -9.04 12.43 -37.78
N THR A 437 -9.63 11.33 -38.23
CA THR A 437 -10.76 11.35 -39.15
C THR A 437 -12.06 11.73 -38.44
N ASN A 438 -12.24 11.30 -37.19
CA ASN A 438 -13.45 11.55 -36.41
C ASN A 438 -13.23 12.40 -35.15
N GLY A 439 -11.99 12.60 -34.69
CA GLY A 439 -11.65 13.36 -33.48
C GLY A 439 -11.90 12.57 -32.20
N GLU A 440 -11.90 11.24 -32.26
CA GLU A 440 -12.18 10.37 -31.12
C GLU A 440 -10.93 9.60 -30.66
N TRP A 441 -10.85 9.36 -29.36
CA TRP A 441 -9.88 8.45 -28.76
C TRP A 441 -10.36 7.01 -28.95
N THR A 442 -9.65 6.22 -29.74
CA THR A 442 -10.02 4.82 -30.06
C THR A 442 -8.94 3.82 -29.73
#